data_AF-A0A800DFW4-F1
#
_entry.id   AF-A0A800DFW4-F1
#
_cell.length_a   1.000
_cell.length_b   1.000
_cell.length_c   1.000
_cell.angle_alpha   90.00
_cell.angle_beta   90.00
_cell.angle_gamma   90.00
#
_symmetry.space_group_name_H-M   'P 1'
#
loop_
_entity.id
_entity.type
_entity.pdbx_description
1 polymer ?
#
loop_
_entity_poly.entity_id
_entity_poly.type
_entity_poly.pdbx_seq_one_letter_code
_entity_poly.pdbx_strand_id
1 'polypeptide(L)' 'MPQEKARDLRKYDTPTLIRMLAEARRELFNLRFQQATRQLDNPARIKHVRKRIARILTILRERELA' A
#
# COMPACT_ATOMS: atom_id res chain seq x y z
N MET A 1 -1.14 -11.59 -10.79
CA MET A 1 -1.42 -10.17 -10.44
C MET A 1 -0.09 -9.48 -10.14
N PRO A 2 0.33 -8.45 -10.89
CA PRO A 2 1.67 -7.90 -10.79
C PRO A 2 1.80 -7.13 -9.47
N GLN A 3 2.65 -7.63 -8.56
CA GLN A 3 3.03 -6.86 -7.38
C GLN A 3 3.94 -5.72 -7.86
N GLU A 4 3.57 -4.46 -7.59
CA GLU A 4 4.51 -3.33 -7.69
C GLU A 4 5.76 -3.71 -6.90
N LYS A 5 6.87 -3.97 -7.61
CA LYS A 5 8.13 -4.37 -6.98
C LYS A 5 8.68 -3.13 -6.29
N ALA A 6 9.38 -3.30 -5.16
CA ALA A 6 9.96 -2.17 -4.43
C ALA A 6 10.86 -1.28 -5.31
N ARG A 7 11.46 -1.85 -6.36
CA ARG A 7 12.23 -1.12 -7.37
C ARG A 7 11.39 -0.10 -8.16
N ASP A 8 10.13 -0.41 -8.45
CA ASP A 8 9.25 0.49 -9.18
C ASP A 8 8.79 1.63 -8.25
N LEU A 9 8.55 1.33 -6.97
CA LEU A 9 8.20 2.33 -5.97
C LEU A 9 9.32 3.38 -5.77
N ARG A 10 10.59 2.98 -5.83
CA ARG A 10 11.73 3.90 -5.69
C ARG A 10 11.84 4.93 -6.83
N LYS A 11 11.25 4.65 -8.00
CA LYS A 11 11.29 5.55 -9.17
C LYS A 11 10.30 6.71 -9.07
N TYR A 12 9.32 6.65 -8.17
CA TYR A 12 8.33 7.71 -8.01
C TYR A 12 8.83 8.83 -7.09
N ASP A 13 8.38 10.04 -7.35
CA ASP A 13 8.65 11.19 -6.49
C ASP A 13 7.97 11.06 -5.12
N THR A 14 8.54 11.73 -4.12
CA THR A 14 8.01 11.74 -2.74
C THR A 14 6.53 12.14 -2.65
N PRO A 15 6.03 13.20 -3.31
CA PRO A 15 4.60 13.52 -3.32
C PRO A 15 3.74 12.40 -3.94
N THR A 16 4.22 11.74 -4.99
CA THR A 16 3.52 10.62 -5.62
C THR A 16 3.44 9.42 -4.66
N LEU A 17 4.53 9.12 -3.94
CA LEU A 17 4.54 8.08 -2.91
C LEU A 17 3.56 8.37 -1.77
N ILE A 18 3.46 9.63 -1.33
CA ILE A 18 2.48 10.04 -0.31
C ILE A 18 1.05 9.86 -0.81
N ARG A 19 0.76 10.21 -2.07
CA ARG A 19 -0.57 9.99 -2.68
C ARG A 19 -0.91 8.51 -2.73
N MET A 20 0.01 7.67 -3.20
CA MET A 20 -0.16 6.22 -3.26
C MET A 20 -0.36 5.61 -1.87
N LEU A 21 0.32 6.13 -0.84
CA LEU A 21 0.13 5.72 0.55
C LEU A 21 -1.29 6.01 1.03
N ALA A 22 -1.82 7.20 0.73
CA ALA A 22 -3.17 7.59 1.11
C ALA A 22 -4.23 6.70 0.42
N GLU A 23 -4.06 6.43 -0.87
CA GLU A 23 -4.92 5.52 -1.64
C GLU A 23 -4.88 4.10 -1.05
N ALA A 24 -3.68 3.56 -0.78
CA ALA A 24 -3.54 2.23 -0.20
C ALA A 24 -4.15 2.12 1.21
N ARG A 25 -4.09 3.19 2.03
CA ARG A 25 -4.77 3.23 3.33
C ARG A 25 -6.28 3.21 3.18
N ARG A 26 -6.83 3.96 2.22
CA ARG A 26 -8.27 3.95 1.92
C ARG A 26 -8.73 2.59 1.40
N GLU A 27 -7.94 1.95 0.52
CA GLU A 27 -8.21 0.59 0.06
C GLU A 27 -8.22 -0.40 1.24
N LEU A 28 -7.24 -0.32 2.15
CA LEU A 28 -7.18 -1.18 3.33
C LEU A 28 -8.41 -0.99 4.24
N PHE A 29 -8.88 0.25 4.41
CA PHE A 29 -10.08 0.54 5.18
C PHE A 29 -11.31 -0.12 4.54
N ASN A 30 -11.50 0.05 3.24
CA ASN A 30 -12.62 -0.57 2.51
C ASN A 30 -12.57 -2.11 2.59
N LEU A 31 -11.39 -2.71 2.44
CA LEU A 31 -11.23 -4.17 2.54
C LEU A 31 -11.53 -4.68 3.96
N ARG A 32 -11.17 -3.93 5.00
CA ARG A 32 -11.52 -4.26 6.40
C ARG A 32 -13.02 -4.13 6.64
N PHE A 33 -13.65 -3.13 6.05
CA PHE A 33 -15.10 -2.97 6.12
C PHE A 33 -15.83 -4.13 5.45
N GLN A 34 -15.42 -4.50 4.23
CA GLN A 34 -15.93 -5.68 3.51
C GLN A 34 -15.68 -6.99 4.27
N GLN A 35 -14.54 -7.10 4.96
CA GLN A 35 -14.24 -8.24 5.81
C GLN A 35 -15.24 -8.34 6.98
N ALA A 36 -15.56 -7.21 7.61
CA ALA A 36 -16.53 -7.16 8.71
C ALA A 36 -17.96 -7.48 8.24
N THR A 37 -18.35 -7.06 7.04
CA THR A 37 -19.66 -7.38 6.43
C THR A 37 -19.72 -8.79 5.81
N ARG A 38 -18.64 -9.57 5.88
CA ARG A 38 -18.48 -10.90 5.24
C ARG A 38 -18.69 -10.90 3.72
N GLN A 39 -18.50 -9.75 3.07
CA GLN A 39 -18.60 -9.59 1.60
C GLN A 39 -17.22 -9.52 0.94
N LEU A 40 -16.18 -10.05 1.60
CA LEU A 40 -14.82 -9.98 1.10
C LEU A 40 -14.50 -11.17 0.19
N ASP A 41 -14.49 -10.95 -1.12
CA ASP A 41 -14.17 -11.99 -2.10
C ASP A 41 -12.71 -12.47 -2.03
N ASN A 42 -11.77 -11.57 -1.72
CA ASN A 42 -10.34 -11.88 -1.74
C ASN A 42 -9.59 -11.43 -0.47
N PRO A 43 -9.51 -12.29 0.56
CA PRO A 43 -8.75 -12.03 1.79
C PRO A 43 -7.26 -11.80 1.57
N ALA A 44 -6.66 -12.38 0.52
CA ALA A 44 -5.25 -12.19 0.23
C ALA A 44 -4.93 -10.72 -0.12
N ARG A 45 -5.91 -9.98 -0.67
CA ARG A 45 -5.76 -8.55 -1.01
C ARG A 45 -5.36 -7.71 0.21
N ILE A 46 -5.91 -7.98 1.39
CA ILE A 46 -5.54 -7.30 2.64
C ILE A 46 -4.05 -7.45 2.94
N LYS A 47 -3.49 -8.65 2.74
CA LYS A 47 -2.05 -8.90 2.95
C LYS A 47 -1.21 -8.14 1.93
N HIS A 48 -1.67 -8.05 0.67
CA HIS A 48 -0.97 -7.30 -0.38
C HIS A 48 -0.95 -5.80 -0.11
N VAL A 49 -2.10 -5.20 0.24
CA VAL A 49 -2.22 -3.77 0.52
C VAL A 49 -1.37 -3.39 1.74
N ARG A 50 -1.38 -4.21 2.81
CA ARG A 50 -0.48 -4.02 3.96
C ARG A 50 1.00 -4.01 3.56
N LYS A 51 1.44 -4.95 2.72
CA LYS A 51 2.81 -5.00 2.21
C LYS A 51 3.15 -3.78 1.35
N ARG A 52 2.21 -3.29 0.53
CA ARG A 52 2.39 -2.07 -0.28
C ARG A 52 2.60 -0.84 0.60
N ILE A 53 1.76 -0.66 1.61
CA ILE A 53 1.89 0.41 2.62
C ILE A 53 3.26 0.35 3.30
N ALA A 54 3.66 -0.82 3.78
CA ALA A 54 4.96 -1.00 4.44
C ALA A 54 6.13 -0.61 3.54
N ARG A 55 6.14 -1.07 2.27
CA ARG A 55 7.20 -0.71 1.30
C ARG A 55 7.29 0.79 1.05
N ILE A 56 6.15 1.47 0.89
CA ILE A 56 6.13 2.93 0.66
C ILE A 56 6.69 3.65 1.89
N LEU A 57 6.26 3.27 3.10
CA LEU A 57 6.75 3.86 4.34
C LEU A 57 8.26 3.65 4.51
N THR A 58 8.78 2.46 4.19
CA THR A 58 10.22 2.19 4.23
C THR A 58 10.99 3.12 3.28
N ILE A 59 10.54 3.28 2.03
CA ILE A 59 11.20 4.17 1.06
C ILE A 59 11.14 5.64 1.50
N LEU A 60 10.00 6.10 2.02
CA LEU A 60 9.88 7.45 2.55
C LEU A 60 10.84 7.68 3.72
N ARG A 61 10.98 6.70 4.61
CA ARG A 61 11.92 6.78 5.73
C ARG A 61 13.38 6.71 5.27
N GLU A 62 13.70 5.87 4.28
CA GLU A 62 15.03 5.82 3.65
C GLU A 62 15.41 7.20 3.07
N ARG A 63 14.46 7.92 2.47
CA ARG A 63 14.68 9.28 1.93
C ARG A 63 14.81 10.37 2.98
N GLU A 64 14.16 10.21 4.13
CA GLU A 64 14.23 11.16 5.24
C GLU A 64 15.56 11.08 6.00
N LEU A 65 16.16 9.89 6.03
CA LEU A 65 17.44 9.62 6.71
C LEU A 65 18.68 9.82 5.84
N ALA A 66 18.50 10.02 4.53
CA ALA A 66 19.56 10.26 3.55
C ALA A 66 19.85 11.76 3.42
#